data_AF-A0A972XCY0-F1
#
_entry.id   AF-A0A972XCY0-F1
#
_cell.length_a   1.000
_cell.length_b   1.000
_cell.length_c   1.000
_cell.angle_alpha   90.00
_cell.angle_beta   90.00
_cell.angle_gamma   90.00
#
_symmetry.space_group_name_H-M   'P 1'
#
loop_
_entity.id
_entity.type
_entity.pdbx_description
1 polymer ?
#
loop_
_entity_poly.entity_id
_entity_poly.type
_entity_poly.pdbx_seq_one_letter_code
_entity_poly.pdbx_strand_id
1 'polypeptide(L)'
;MITLTSTVATVCLPRAASTGSPARAPLPAAARDLVASARRSLTEAVIASTPCERYAAAHLAALRAAAAVLAARSQPTGKRRRQVRSVWVVLPEVAIEFTEWAIFFAASA
;
A
#
# COMPACT_ATOMS: atom_id res chain seq x y z
N MET A 1 3.82 -4.43 -36.35
CA MET A 1 2.98 -3.45 -35.64
C MET A 1 2.12 -4.22 -34.65
N ILE A 2 2.59 -4.33 -33.41
CA ILE A 2 1.99 -5.20 -32.39
C ILE A 2 0.96 -4.35 -31.64
N THR A 3 -0.31 -4.68 -31.81
CA THR A 3 -1.45 -4.09 -31.11
C THR A 3 -1.34 -4.36 -29.61
N LEU A 4 -0.85 -3.38 -28.85
CA LEU A 4 -1.02 -3.35 -27.39
C LEU A 4 -2.41 -2.77 -27.09
N THR A 5 -3.43 -3.61 -27.27
CA THR A 5 -4.72 -3.48 -26.59
C THR A 5 -4.44 -3.70 -25.11
N SER A 6 -4.01 -2.65 -24.41
CA SER A 6 -3.85 -2.67 -22.96
C SER A 6 -5.22 -2.60 -22.33
N THR A 7 -5.90 -3.76 -22.33
CA THR A 7 -7.04 -4.10 -21.49
C THR A 7 -6.62 -3.99 -20.03
N VAL A 8 -6.63 -2.78 -19.48
CA VAL A 8 -6.77 -2.59 -18.03
C VAL A 8 -8.24 -2.31 -17.83
N ALA A 9 -9.06 -3.35 -17.96
CA ALA A 9 -9.60 -3.99 -16.77
C ALA A 9 -10.24 -2.92 -15.88
N THR A 10 -11.42 -2.50 -16.32
CA THR A 10 -12.56 -2.15 -15.50
C THR A 10 -12.60 -3.02 -14.25
N VAL A 11 -11.90 -2.61 -13.19
CA VAL A 11 -12.16 -3.13 -11.87
C VAL A 11 -13.43 -2.42 -11.42
N CYS A 12 -14.56 -3.01 -11.78
CA CYS A 12 -15.84 -2.72 -11.16
C CYS A 12 -15.80 -3.31 -9.75
N LEU A 13 -15.06 -2.66 -8.85
CA LEU A 13 -15.04 -3.02 -7.43
C LEU A 13 -16.43 -2.69 -6.86
N PRO A 14 -17.16 -3.67 -6.30
CA PRO A 14 -18.44 -3.41 -5.65
C PRO A 14 -18.22 -2.41 -4.51
N ARG A 15 -19.03 -1.34 -4.52
CA ARG A 15 -19.05 -0.32 -3.47
C ARG A 15 -19.45 -0.99 -2.16
N ALA A 16 -18.49 -1.39 -1.34
CA ALA A 16 -18.75 -1.86 0.01
C ALA A 16 -19.50 -0.76 0.78
N ALA A 17 -20.66 -1.12 1.31
CA ALA A 17 -21.52 -0.25 2.09
C ALA A 17 -20.73 0.29 3.30
N SER A 18 -20.60 1.61 3.38
CA SER A 18 -19.99 2.29 4.52
C SER A 18 -21.00 2.37 5.67
N THR A 19 -21.08 1.33 6.49
CA THR A 19 -21.83 1.40 7.76
C THR A 19 -21.11 2.35 8.71
N GLY A 20 -21.88 3.21 9.37
CA GLY A 20 -21.41 4.39 10.11
C GLY A 20 -20.23 4.14 11.04
N SER A 21 -19.16 4.93 10.85
CA SER A 21 -17.96 4.87 11.68
C SER A 21 -18.19 5.66 12.97
N PRO A 22 -17.96 5.09 14.17
CA PRO A 22 -17.79 5.90 15.37
C PRO A 22 -16.64 6.90 15.12
N ALA A 23 -16.78 8.12 15.64
CA ALA A 23 -15.96 9.29 15.31
C ALA A 23 -14.49 8.93 15.03
N ARG A 24 -14.14 8.89 13.74
CA ARG A 24 -12.85 8.40 13.27
C ARG A 24 -11.80 9.40 13.76
N ALA A 25 -10.94 8.98 14.68
CA ALA A 25 -9.81 9.80 15.07
C ALA A 25 -9.07 10.28 13.80
N PRO A 26 -8.66 11.56 13.72
CA PRO A 26 -8.00 12.08 12.53
C PRO A 26 -6.80 11.21 12.16
N LEU A 27 -6.71 10.80 10.90
CA LEU A 27 -5.56 10.05 10.41
C LEU A 27 -4.27 10.86 10.67
N PRO A 28 -3.22 10.24 11.25
CA PRO A 28 -1.94 10.90 11.46
C PRO A 28 -1.42 11.52 10.16
N ALA A 29 -0.82 12.71 10.23
CA ALA A 29 -0.28 13.40 9.06
C ALA A 29 0.70 12.52 8.28
N ALA A 30 1.59 11.81 8.99
CA ALA A 30 2.53 10.87 8.40
C ALA A 30 1.84 9.77 7.56
N ALA A 31 0.70 9.24 8.01
CA ALA A 31 -0.05 8.24 7.25
C ALA A 31 -0.61 8.85 5.94
N ARG A 32 -1.12 10.09 6.00
CA ARG A 32 -1.61 10.82 4.82
C ARG A 32 -0.48 11.09 3.81
N ASP A 33 0.69 11.50 4.30
CA ASP A 33 1.85 11.78 3.45
C ASP A 33 2.37 10.52 2.76
N LEU A 34 2.38 9.39 3.47
CA LEU A 34 2.74 8.09 2.92
C LEU A 34 1.77 7.64 1.83
N VAL A 35 0.46 7.83 2.01
CA VAL A 35 -0.55 7.55 0.97
C VAL A 35 -0.35 8.47 -0.24
N ALA A 36 -0.12 9.77 -0.03
CA ALA A 36 0.15 10.69 -1.13
C ALA A 36 1.40 10.30 -1.91
N SER A 37 2.45 9.85 -1.21
CA SER A 37 3.68 9.33 -1.81
C SER A 37 3.44 8.05 -2.59
N ALA A 38 2.66 7.10 -2.05
CA ALA A 38 2.30 5.87 -2.75
C ALA A 38 1.54 6.15 -4.05
N ARG A 39 0.61 7.10 -4.04
CA ARG A 39 -0.15 7.52 -5.23
C ARG A 39 0.76 8.09 -6.31
N ARG A 40 1.74 8.93 -5.95
CA ARG A 40 2.73 9.43 -6.92
C ARG A 40 3.52 8.29 -7.55
N SER A 41 4.00 7.34 -6.76
CA SER A 41 4.73 6.18 -7.26
C SER A 41 3.90 5.27 -8.17
N LEU A 42 2.59 5.14 -7.92
CA LEU A 42 1.68 4.45 -8.84
C LEU A 42 1.51 5.22 -10.15
N THR A 43 1.42 6.55 -10.12
CA THR A 43 1.39 7.35 -11.34
C THR A 43 2.66 7.13 -12.17
N GLU A 44 3.83 7.11 -11.54
CA GLU A 44 5.11 6.78 -12.20
C GLU A 44 5.07 5.37 -12.82
N ALA A 45 4.53 4.38 -12.09
CA ALA A 45 4.40 3.03 -12.60
C ALA A 45 3.50 2.95 -13.86
N VAL A 46 2.39 3.70 -13.88
CA VAL A 46 1.45 3.72 -15.00
C VAL A 46 2.10 4.29 -16.28
N ILE A 47 2.96 5.31 -16.15
CA ILE A 47 3.64 5.94 -17.29
C ILE A 47 4.97 5.26 -17.67
N ALA A 48 5.45 4.31 -16.85
CA ALA A 48 6.70 3.60 -17.10
C ALA A 48 6.67 2.81 -18.43
N SER A 49 7.76 2.94 -19.18
CA SER A 49 7.89 2.38 -20.54
C SER A 49 8.27 0.91 -20.53
N THR A 50 9.07 0.48 -19.55
CA THR A 50 9.46 -0.93 -19.43
C THR A 50 8.69 -1.65 -18.32
N PRO A 51 8.45 -2.97 -18.45
CA PRO A 51 7.83 -3.76 -17.39
C PRO A 51 8.63 -3.76 -16.08
N CYS A 52 9.97 -3.73 -16.17
CA CYS A 52 10.86 -3.71 -15.01
C CYS A 52 10.68 -2.42 -14.19
N GLU A 53 10.72 -1.26 -14.85
CA GLU A 53 10.51 0.05 -14.20
C GLU A 53 9.09 0.15 -13.60
N ARG A 54 8.08 -0.33 -14.34
CA ARG A 54 6.70 -0.38 -13.87
C ARG A 54 6.58 -1.20 -12.58
N TYR A 55 7.20 -2.37 -12.54
CA TYR A 55 7.19 -3.24 -11.37
C TYR A 55 7.93 -2.60 -10.19
N ALA A 56 9.12 -2.04 -10.41
CA ALA A 56 9.90 -1.37 -9.37
C ALA A 56 9.13 -0.19 -8.75
N ALA A 57 8.49 0.65 -9.57
CA ALA A 57 7.67 1.76 -9.11
C ALA A 57 6.41 1.30 -8.36
N ALA A 58 5.75 0.24 -8.84
CA ALA A 58 4.59 -0.35 -8.17
C ALA A 58 4.95 -0.97 -6.82
N HIS A 59 6.08 -1.69 -6.73
CA HIS A 59 6.58 -2.27 -5.49
C HIS A 59 6.90 -1.17 -4.45
N LEU A 60 7.55 -0.11 -4.90
CA LEU A 60 7.87 1.06 -4.10
C LEU A 60 6.61 1.81 -3.58
N ALA A 61 5.54 1.82 -4.38
CA ALA A 61 4.23 2.31 -3.96
C ALA A 61 3.59 1.41 -2.89
N ALA A 62 3.67 0.08 -3.07
CA ALA A 62 3.15 -0.90 -2.12
C ALA A 62 3.83 -0.77 -0.74
N LEU A 63 5.16 -0.58 -0.70
CA LEU A 63 5.90 -0.33 0.55
C LEU A 63 5.39 0.91 1.30
N ARG A 64 5.11 2.00 0.58
CA ARG A 64 4.56 3.24 1.17
C ARG A 64 3.14 3.04 1.68
N ALA A 65 2.31 2.30 0.95
CA ALA A 65 0.96 1.96 1.37
C ALA A 65 0.97 1.09 2.64
N ALA A 66 1.81 0.07 2.71
CA ALA A 66 1.99 -0.76 3.90
C ALA A 66 2.47 0.08 5.11
N ALA A 67 3.45 0.96 4.90
CA ALA A 67 3.90 1.90 5.94
C ALA A 67 2.78 2.84 6.41
N ALA A 68 1.90 3.30 5.51
CA ALA A 68 0.75 4.11 5.87
C ALA A 68 -0.25 3.35 6.76
N VAL A 69 -0.49 2.06 6.49
CA VAL A 69 -1.33 1.20 7.34
C VAL A 69 -0.71 1.07 8.73
N LEU A 70 0.60 0.81 8.80
CA LEU A 70 1.32 0.75 10.09
C LEU A 70 1.18 2.08 10.85
N ALA A 71 1.36 3.22 10.17
CA ALA A 71 1.25 4.54 10.78
C ALA A 71 -0.18 4.88 11.22
N ALA A 72 -1.20 4.39 10.52
CA ALA A 72 -2.61 4.62 10.86
C ALA A 72 -3.11 3.75 12.01
N ARG A 73 -2.57 2.53 12.16
CA ARG A 73 -3.03 1.55 13.16
C ARG A 73 -2.13 1.42 14.38
N SER A 74 -0.88 1.88 14.31
CA SER A 74 -0.01 1.89 15.48
C SER A 74 -0.56 2.87 16.51
N GLN A 75 -0.93 2.35 17.69
CA GLN A 75 -1.19 3.23 18.82
C GLN A 75 0.11 3.96 19.18
N PRO A 76 0.08 5.29 19.41
CA PRO A 76 1.25 6.07 19.78
C PRO A 76 1.68 5.78 21.23
N THR A 77 1.90 4.52 21.60
CA THR A 77 2.48 4.13 22.88
C THR A 77 4.00 4.17 22.77
N GLY A 78 4.55 5.39 22.75
CA GLY A 78 5.98 5.65 22.92
C GLY A 78 6.86 5.32 21.72
N LYS A 79 7.89 6.15 21.52
CA LYS A 79 8.96 6.01 20.52
C LYS A 79 9.68 4.65 20.64
N ARG A 80 9.12 3.57 20.08
CA ARG A 80 9.92 2.40 19.72
C ARG A 80 10.28 2.54 18.26
N ARG A 81 11.54 2.94 18.01
CA ARG A 81 12.25 2.64 16.76
C ARG A 81 12.21 1.12 16.62
N ARG A 82 11.13 0.60 16.04
CA ARG A 82 10.94 -0.83 15.77
C ARG A 82 12.12 -1.22 14.88
N GLN A 83 12.84 -2.28 15.27
CA GLN A 83 13.91 -2.89 14.47
C GLN A 83 13.54 -2.91 12.99
N VAL A 84 14.55 -2.89 12.10
CA VAL A 84 14.40 -3.08 10.65
C VAL A 84 13.92 -4.50 10.35
N ARG A 85 12.73 -4.84 10.82
CA ARG A 85 11.94 -5.97 10.34
C ARG A 85 11.29 -5.50 9.06
N SER A 86 11.34 -6.34 8.03
CA SER A 86 10.67 -6.08 6.77
C SER A 86 9.20 -5.70 7.04
N VAL A 87 8.71 -4.65 6.39
CA VAL A 87 7.35 -4.13 6.58
C VAL A 87 6.29 -5.22 6.38
N TRP A 88 6.58 -6.18 5.50
CA TRP A 88 5.74 -7.33 5.18
C TRP A 88 5.65 -8.35 6.32
N VAL A 89 6.66 -8.43 7.18
CA VAL A 89 6.61 -9.30 8.38
C VAL A 89 5.72 -8.68 9.46
N VAL A 90 5.68 -7.35 9.55
CA VAL A 90 4.96 -6.62 10.61
C VAL A 90 3.50 -6.36 10.24
N LEU A 91 3.17 -6.30 8.95
CA LEU A 91 1.83 -5.97 8.46
C LEU A 91 0.73 -6.92 9.00
N PRO A 92 0.91 -8.25 9.03
CA PRO A 92 -0.09 -9.17 9.57
C PRO A 92 -0.40 -8.96 11.06
N GLU A 93 0.57 -8.46 11.84
CA GLU A 93 0.38 -8.21 13.28
C GLU A 93 -0.61 -7.06 13.55
N VAL A 94 -0.66 -6.05 12.67
CA VAL A 94 -1.53 -4.87 12.83
C VAL A 94 -2.79 -4.93 11.97
N ALA A 95 -2.77 -5.79 10.95
CA ALA A 95 -3.80 -5.89 9.93
C ALA A 95 -3.75 -7.28 9.31
N ILE A 96 -4.32 -8.25 10.02
CA ILE A 96 -4.36 -9.65 9.60
C ILE A 96 -5.06 -9.83 8.25
N GLU A 97 -5.98 -8.94 7.87
CA GLU A 97 -6.63 -8.94 6.56
C GLU A 97 -5.66 -8.71 5.39
N PHE A 98 -4.43 -8.22 5.65
CA PHE A 98 -3.39 -8.06 4.62
C PHE A 98 -2.35 -9.18 4.62
N THR A 99 -2.59 -10.27 5.37
CA THR A 99 -1.63 -11.38 5.46
C THR A 99 -1.28 -11.98 4.11
N GLU A 100 -2.28 -12.22 3.26
CA GLU A 100 -2.07 -12.77 1.92
C GLU A 100 -1.15 -11.88 1.08
N TRP A 101 -1.42 -10.58 1.06
CA TRP A 101 -0.59 -9.60 0.35
C TRP A 101 0.81 -9.51 0.93
N ALA A 102 0.95 -9.56 2.26
CA ALA A 102 2.23 -9.55 2.92
C ALA A 102 3.11 -10.75 2.52
N ILE A 103 2.52 -11.94 2.43
CA ILE A 103 3.21 -13.16 1.97
C ILE A 103 3.66 -13.00 0.51
N PHE A 104 2.75 -12.54 -0.37
CA PHE A 104 3.06 -12.33 -1.78
C PHE A 104 4.25 -11.37 -1.97
N PHE A 105 4.23 -10.22 -1.31
CA PHE A 105 5.29 -9.23 -1.43
C PHE A 105 6.59 -9.66 -0.73
N ALA A 106 6.53 -10.42 0.36
CA ALA A 106 7.71 -10.97 1.02
C ALA A 106 8.44 -11.99 0.14
N ALA A 107 7.74 -12.77 -0.68
CA ALA A 107 8.34 -13.70 -1.62
C ALA A 107 9.09 -13.00 -2.78
N SER A 108 8.81 -11.71 -3.00
CA SER A 108 9.42 -10.90 -4.06
C SER A 108 10.58 -10.01 -3.61
N ALA A 109 10.92 -10.03 -2.31
CA ALA A 109 11.86 -9.14 -1.66
C ALA A 109 13.30 -9.68 -1.62
#